data_AF-A0A1J3CJP7-F1
#
_entry.id   AF-A0A1J3CJP7-F1
#
_cell.length_a   1.000
_cell.length_b   1.000
_cell.length_c   1.000
_cell.angle_alpha   90.00
_cell.angle_beta   90.00
_cell.angle_gamma   90.00
#
_symmetry.space_group_name_H-M   'P 1'
#
loop_
_entity.id
_entity.type
_entity.pdbx_description
1 polymer ?
#
loop_
_entity_poly.entity_id
_entity_poly.type
_entity_poly.pdbx_seq_one_letter_code
_entity_poly.pdbx_strand_id
1 'polypeptide(L)'
;AGLCISTEIDYVFELALGVIDVTRSKEKGYQTLVKEGFCAELDELRQIYEELPEFLQEVSSMELEHFSHLQKEKLPPCIVYIQQIGYLMCIFGEKLDETALNKLPEFDFAFSDMDGDTQRSFYHTPKTRELDNLLGDIYHKILDMERA
;
A
#
# COMPACT_ATOMS: atom_id res chain seq x y z
N ALA A 1 12.00 53.26 3.86
CA ALA A 1 11.56 52.22 2.92
C ALA A 1 11.93 50.84 3.47
N GLY A 2 11.26 50.38 4.54
CA GLY A 2 11.65 49.16 5.28
C GLY A 2 10.49 48.25 5.70
N LEU A 3 9.29 48.42 5.12
CA LEU A 3 8.07 47.67 5.47
C LEU A 3 7.66 46.63 4.40
N CYS A 4 8.42 46.52 3.31
CA CYS A 4 8.09 45.67 2.17
C CYS A 4 8.43 44.19 2.43
N ILE A 5 9.57 43.95 3.07
CA ILE A 5 10.11 42.59 3.22
C ILE A 5 9.31 41.75 4.22
N SER A 6 8.78 42.34 5.31
CA SER A 6 8.02 41.53 6.28
C SER A 6 6.67 41.10 5.72
N THR A 7 5.99 41.96 4.97
CA THR A 7 4.70 41.64 4.35
C THR A 7 4.84 40.64 3.21
N GLU A 8 5.93 40.72 2.44
CA GLU A 8 6.30 39.72 1.44
C GLU A 8 6.62 38.35 2.08
N ILE A 9 7.35 38.35 3.21
CA ILE A 9 7.66 37.12 3.96
C ILE A 9 6.42 36.52 4.60
N ASP A 10 5.54 37.34 5.20
CA ASP A 10 4.28 36.87 5.79
C ASP A 10 3.38 36.26 4.71
N TYR A 11 3.31 36.87 3.51
CA TYR A 11 2.56 36.31 2.39
C TYR A 11 3.11 34.96 1.91
N VAL A 12 4.44 34.85 1.77
CA VAL A 12 5.09 33.58 1.41
C VAL A 12 4.89 32.51 2.48
N PHE A 13 4.91 32.91 3.76
CA PHE A 13 4.69 32.01 4.89
C PHE A 13 3.25 31.49 4.93
N GLU A 14 2.24 32.34 4.73
CA GLU A 14 0.83 31.95 4.62
C GLU A 14 0.59 31.01 3.43
N LEU A 15 1.22 31.29 2.27
CA LEU A 15 1.19 30.40 1.12
C LEU A 15 1.80 29.03 1.44
N ALA A 16 2.96 29.00 2.10
CA ALA A 16 3.62 27.76 2.47
C ALA A 16 2.78 26.94 3.47
N LEU A 17 2.14 27.58 4.46
CA LEU A 17 1.23 26.93 5.40
C LEU A 17 -0.08 26.46 4.76
N GLY A 18 -0.53 27.12 3.70
CA GLY A 18 -1.69 26.68 2.91
C GLY A 18 -1.43 25.37 2.16
N VAL A 19 -0.18 25.13 1.77
CA VAL A 19 0.22 24.00 0.92
C VAL A 19 0.83 22.84 1.73
N ILE A 20 1.52 23.11 2.84
CA ILE A 20 2.28 22.11 3.60
C ILE A 20 1.55 21.73 4.89
N ASP A 21 1.28 20.44 5.08
CA ASP A 21 0.83 19.89 6.35
C ASP A 21 2.02 19.59 7.27
N VAL A 22 2.40 20.61 8.06
CA VAL A 22 3.51 20.56 9.03
C VAL A 22 3.20 19.66 10.24
N THR A 23 1.92 19.35 10.46
CA THR A 23 1.43 18.53 11.57
C THR A 23 1.57 17.04 11.26
N ARG A 24 1.17 16.62 10.07
CA ARG A 24 1.17 15.21 9.63
C ARG A 24 2.57 14.69 9.27
N SER A 25 3.52 15.58 8.93
CA SER A 25 4.90 15.19 8.58
C SER A 25 5.66 14.52 9.74
N LYS A 26 5.23 14.69 10.99
CA LYS A 26 5.92 14.17 12.19
C LYS A 26 5.55 12.74 12.57
N GLU A 27 4.38 12.24 12.13
CA GLU A 27 3.84 10.97 12.63
C GLU A 27 4.10 9.77 11.72
N LYS A 28 4.29 9.98 10.40
CA LYS A 28 4.35 8.88 9.43
C LYS A 28 5.65 8.80 8.59
N GLY A 29 6.70 9.56 8.95
CA GLY A 29 8.00 9.50 8.25
C GLY A 29 8.01 10.10 6.85
N TYR A 30 6.94 10.80 6.44
CA TYR A 30 6.87 11.52 5.17
C TYR A 30 7.54 12.89 5.28
N GLN A 31 8.49 13.16 4.40
CA GLN A 31 9.41 14.30 4.51
C GLN A 31 8.75 15.64 4.13
N THR A 32 7.63 15.62 3.41
CA THR A 32 6.78 16.78 3.10
C THR A 32 5.39 16.28 2.67
N LEU A 33 4.31 16.77 3.29
CA LEU A 33 2.94 16.36 2.93
C LEU A 33 2.18 17.58 2.41
N VAL A 34 1.58 17.46 1.23
CA VAL A 34 0.64 18.46 0.72
C VAL A 34 -0.63 18.42 1.58
N LYS A 35 -1.16 19.59 1.95
CA LYS A 35 -2.36 19.70 2.79
C LYS A 35 -3.61 19.15 2.08
N GLU A 36 -4.48 18.49 2.84
CA GLU A 36 -5.79 18.05 2.34
C GLU A 36 -6.61 19.24 1.82
N GLY A 37 -7.28 19.05 0.68
CA GLY A 37 -8.08 20.05 -0.01
C GLY A 37 -7.28 20.96 -0.96
N PHE A 38 -5.95 20.79 -1.06
CA PHE A 38 -5.14 21.51 -2.05
C PHE A 38 -5.20 20.86 -3.44
N CYS A 39 -5.19 19.52 -3.50
CA CYS A 39 -5.23 18.76 -4.74
C CYS A 39 -6.21 17.59 -4.61
N ALA A 40 -7.38 17.72 -5.24
CA ALA A 40 -8.43 16.71 -5.18
C ALA A 40 -7.95 15.34 -5.70
N GLU A 41 -7.14 15.29 -6.76
CA GLU A 41 -6.59 14.02 -7.28
C GLU A 41 -5.65 13.36 -6.25
N LEU A 42 -4.82 14.14 -5.55
CA LEU A 42 -3.92 13.61 -4.51
C LEU A 42 -4.72 13.10 -3.30
N ASP A 43 -5.77 13.84 -2.92
CA ASP A 43 -6.64 13.45 -1.81
C ASP A 43 -7.41 12.16 -2.13
N GLU A 44 -7.90 12.01 -3.37
CA GLU A 44 -8.51 10.76 -3.85
C GLU A 44 -7.51 9.58 -3.79
N LEU A 45 -6.28 9.77 -4.27
CA LEU A 45 -5.26 8.71 -4.22
C LEU A 45 -4.89 8.32 -2.79
N ARG A 46 -4.77 9.30 -1.90
CA ARG A 46 -4.52 9.05 -0.47
C ARG A 46 -5.67 8.30 0.18
N GLN A 47 -6.91 8.66 -0.14
CA GLN A 47 -8.08 7.96 0.35
C GLN A 47 -8.05 6.49 -0.11
N ILE A 48 -7.79 6.23 -1.40
CA ILE A 48 -7.67 4.85 -1.91
C ILE A 48 -6.57 4.10 -1.17
N TYR A 49 -5.41 4.73 -0.89
CA TYR A 49 -4.32 4.11 -0.15
C TYR A 49 -4.69 3.81 1.32
N GLU A 50 -5.47 4.67 1.96
CA GLU A 50 -5.96 4.47 3.33
C GLU A 50 -7.02 3.38 3.43
N GLU A 51 -7.91 3.27 2.43
CA GLU A 51 -8.94 2.22 2.33
C GLU A 51 -8.38 0.89 1.78
N LEU A 52 -7.15 0.90 1.24
CA LEU A 52 -6.51 -0.26 0.61
C LEU A 52 -6.46 -1.51 1.50
N PRO A 53 -6.08 -1.44 2.79
CA PRO A 53 -6.01 -2.63 3.63
C PRO A 53 -7.37 -3.32 3.81
N GLU A 54 -8.44 -2.53 3.98
CA GLU A 54 -9.81 -3.05 4.12
C GLU A 54 -10.28 -3.69 2.82
N PHE A 55 -10.04 -3.03 1.69
CA PHE A 55 -10.33 -3.57 0.36
C PHE A 55 -9.59 -4.88 0.10
N LEU A 56 -8.29 -4.94 0.41
CA LEU A 56 -7.49 -6.17 0.25
C LEU A 56 -8.01 -7.30 1.14
N GLN A 57 -8.47 -7.00 2.34
CA GLN A 57 -9.07 -7.99 3.23
C GLN A 57 -10.37 -8.57 2.64
N GLU A 58 -11.20 -7.75 2.00
CA GLU A 58 -12.41 -8.21 1.31
C GLU A 58 -12.06 -9.11 0.12
N VAL A 59 -11.14 -8.66 -0.75
CA VAL A 59 -10.70 -9.46 -1.91
C VAL A 59 -10.08 -10.78 -1.45
N SER A 60 -9.29 -10.77 -0.37
CA SER A 60 -8.73 -11.97 0.23
C SER A 60 -9.81 -12.96 0.66
N SER A 61 -10.88 -12.45 1.27
CA SER A 61 -11.99 -13.27 1.75
C SER A 61 -12.75 -13.93 0.58
N MET A 62 -12.89 -13.22 -0.54
CA MET A 62 -13.48 -13.76 -1.77
C MET A 62 -12.57 -14.82 -2.43
N GLU A 63 -11.26 -14.57 -2.47
CA GLU A 63 -10.30 -15.54 -3.01
C GLU A 63 -10.22 -16.80 -2.12
N LEU A 64 -10.38 -16.65 -0.81
CA LEU A 64 -10.41 -17.76 0.15
C LEU A 64 -11.49 -18.80 -0.19
N GLU A 65 -12.65 -18.38 -0.68
CA GLU A 65 -13.72 -19.28 -1.12
C GLU A 65 -13.28 -20.17 -2.28
N HIS A 66 -12.50 -19.60 -3.21
CA HIS A 66 -11.92 -20.32 -4.35
C HIS A 66 -10.80 -21.28 -3.92
N PHE A 67 -10.06 -20.94 -2.86
CA PHE A 67 -8.92 -21.70 -2.35
C PHE A 67 -9.16 -22.38 -1.00
N SER A 68 -10.39 -22.86 -0.75
CA SER A 68 -10.77 -23.55 0.50
C SER A 68 -9.84 -24.71 0.90
N HIS A 69 -9.14 -25.31 -0.06
CA HIS A 69 -8.15 -26.39 0.17
C HIS A 69 -6.79 -25.92 0.70
N LEU A 70 -6.46 -24.63 0.59
CA LEU A 70 -5.25 -24.01 1.14
C LEU A 70 -5.40 -23.67 2.63
N GLN A 71 -6.61 -23.79 3.17
CA GLN A 71 -6.98 -23.48 4.55
C GLN A 71 -6.58 -24.61 5.53
N LYS A 72 -5.40 -25.21 5.35
CA LYS A 72 -4.89 -26.28 6.22
C LYS A 72 -4.32 -25.76 7.53
N GLU A 73 -4.03 -24.46 7.59
CA GLU A 73 -3.35 -23.82 8.72
C GLU A 73 -4.29 -22.94 9.57
N LYS A 74 -3.80 -22.58 10.76
CA LYS A 74 -4.54 -21.80 11.77
C LYS A 74 -5.00 -20.41 11.30
N LEU A 75 -4.39 -19.86 10.25
CA LEU A 75 -4.65 -18.52 9.76
C LEU A 75 -5.05 -18.54 8.27
N PRO A 76 -6.11 -17.83 7.87
CA PRO A 76 -6.51 -17.76 6.48
C PRO A 76 -5.48 -16.95 5.66
N PRO A 77 -5.16 -17.35 4.42
CA PRO A 77 -4.34 -16.54 3.53
C PRO A 77 -4.98 -15.18 3.27
N CYS A 78 -4.14 -14.16 3.08
CA CYS A 78 -4.57 -12.80 2.82
C CYS A 78 -3.64 -12.09 1.83
N ILE A 79 -4.19 -11.15 1.07
CA ILE A 79 -3.46 -10.31 0.14
C ILE A 79 -2.93 -9.10 0.91
N VAL A 80 -1.66 -8.79 0.70
CA VAL A 80 -0.99 -7.64 1.30
C VAL A 80 -0.34 -6.80 0.20
N TYR A 81 -0.22 -5.50 0.47
CA TYR A 81 0.55 -4.57 -0.35
C TYR A 81 1.89 -4.26 0.34
N ILE A 82 2.99 -4.50 -0.38
CA ILE A 82 4.34 -4.17 0.10
C ILE A 82 4.94 -3.16 -0.86
N GLN A 83 5.35 -2.01 -0.32
CA GLN A 83 6.02 -0.96 -1.09
C GLN A 83 7.23 -1.55 -1.84
N GLN A 84 7.42 -1.17 -3.10
CA GLN A 84 8.47 -1.67 -4.03
C GLN A 84 8.30 -3.11 -4.55
N ILE A 85 7.45 -3.95 -3.95
CA ILE A 85 7.18 -5.31 -4.44
C ILE A 85 5.80 -5.42 -5.10
N GLY A 86 4.82 -4.67 -4.58
CA GLY A 86 3.44 -4.67 -5.07
C GLY A 86 2.52 -5.54 -4.24
N TYR A 87 1.47 -6.06 -4.88
CA TYR A 87 0.47 -6.91 -4.25
C TYR A 87 0.90 -8.38 -4.23
N LEU A 88 0.75 -9.01 -3.07
CA LEU A 88 1.19 -10.38 -2.82
C LEU A 88 0.16 -11.14 -2.01
N MET A 89 -0.01 -12.43 -2.33
CA MET A 89 -0.78 -13.37 -1.52
C MET A 89 0.14 -13.91 -0.42
N CYS A 90 -0.18 -13.59 0.83
CA CYS A 90 0.44 -14.13 2.03
C CYS A 90 -0.28 -15.41 2.46
N ILE A 91 0.47 -16.50 2.51
CA ILE A 91 0.00 -17.79 3.03
C ILE A 91 0.78 -18.08 4.31
N PHE A 92 0.05 -18.36 5.38
CA PHE A 92 0.64 -18.67 6.68
C PHE A 92 1.03 -20.14 6.75
N GLY A 93 2.28 -20.35 7.15
CA GLY A 93 2.94 -21.59 7.53
C GLY A 93 3.83 -22.24 6.47
N GLU A 94 3.86 -23.58 6.47
CA GLU A 94 4.79 -24.33 5.62
C GLU A 94 4.54 -24.03 4.15
N LYS A 95 5.63 -23.84 3.39
CA LYS A 95 5.59 -23.56 1.96
C LYS A 95 4.68 -24.58 1.27
N LEU A 96 3.86 -24.12 0.31
CA LEU A 96 3.01 -24.99 -0.47
C LEU A 96 3.83 -26.13 -1.05
N ASP A 97 3.44 -27.35 -0.72
CA ASP A 97 4.10 -28.56 -1.19
C ASP A 97 4.11 -28.59 -2.72
N GLU A 98 5.11 -29.22 -3.34
CA GLU A 98 5.28 -29.24 -4.79
C GLU A 98 4.04 -29.79 -5.50
N THR A 99 3.29 -30.66 -4.84
CA THR A 99 2.02 -31.20 -5.33
C THR A 99 0.87 -30.18 -5.38
N ALA A 100 0.86 -29.19 -4.48
CA ALA A 100 -0.10 -28.09 -4.48
C ALA A 100 0.30 -26.99 -5.47
N LEU A 101 1.60 -26.69 -5.57
CA LEU A 101 2.13 -25.77 -6.57
C LEU A 101 1.89 -26.27 -8.00
N ASN A 102 2.02 -27.58 -8.23
CA ASN A 102 1.69 -28.20 -9.53
C ASN A 102 0.18 -28.13 -9.89
N LYS A 103 -0.71 -27.97 -8.90
CA LYS A 103 -2.15 -27.76 -9.13
C LYS A 103 -2.51 -26.29 -9.34
N LEU A 104 -1.64 -25.39 -8.90
CA LEU A 104 -1.78 -23.94 -8.99
C LEU A 104 -0.57 -23.35 -9.73
N PRO A 105 -0.38 -23.68 -11.02
CA PRO A 105 0.78 -23.22 -11.80
C PRO A 105 0.83 -21.69 -11.95
N GLU A 106 -0.24 -21.00 -11.56
CA GLU A 106 -0.36 -19.54 -11.61
C GLU A 106 0.17 -18.84 -10.34
N PHE A 107 0.64 -19.60 -9.34
CA PHE A 107 1.24 -19.07 -8.11
C PHE A 107 2.76 -18.98 -8.26
N ASP A 108 3.25 -17.76 -8.48
CA ASP A 108 4.68 -17.49 -8.58
C ASP A 108 5.24 -17.09 -7.20
N PHE A 109 6.13 -17.90 -6.64
CA PHE A 109 6.75 -17.61 -5.34
C PHE A 109 7.61 -16.35 -5.40
N ALA A 110 7.39 -15.41 -4.48
CA ALA A 110 8.18 -14.20 -4.34
C ALA A 110 9.28 -14.37 -3.28
N PHE A 111 8.89 -14.51 -2.01
CA PHE A 111 9.80 -14.71 -0.88
C PHE A 111 9.05 -15.32 0.30
N SER A 112 9.78 -15.72 1.34
CA SER A 112 9.20 -16.16 2.60
C SER A 112 9.84 -15.43 3.76
N ASP A 113 9.05 -15.12 4.78
CA ASP A 113 9.46 -14.44 6.00
C ASP A 113 9.09 -15.28 7.23
N MET A 114 9.75 -15.04 8.35
CA MET A 114 9.38 -15.64 9.64
C MET A 114 8.93 -14.54 10.58
N ASP A 115 7.63 -14.49 10.90
CA ASP A 115 7.13 -13.63 11.96
C ASP A 115 7.01 -14.42 13.26
N GLY A 116 8.08 -14.35 14.06
CA GLY A 116 8.22 -15.13 15.29
C GLY A 116 8.32 -16.64 14.99
N ASP A 117 7.29 -17.39 15.41
CA ASP A 117 7.20 -18.85 15.20
C ASP A 117 6.32 -19.23 13.99
N THR A 118 5.78 -18.23 13.27
CA THR A 118 4.92 -18.44 12.10
C THR A 118 5.66 -18.11 10.81
N GLN A 119 5.89 -19.12 9.98
CA GLN A 119 6.41 -18.91 8.62
C GLN A 119 5.33 -18.22 7.76
N ARG A 120 5.73 -17.29 6.90
CA ARG A 120 4.87 -16.60 5.94
C ARG A 120 5.48 -16.76 4.57
N SER A 121 4.69 -17.23 3.62
CA SER A 121 5.13 -17.38 2.25
C SER A 121 4.34 -16.44 1.36
N PHE A 122 5.03 -15.66 0.54
CA PHE A 122 4.45 -14.66 -0.35
C PHE A 122 4.50 -15.15 -1.79
N TYR A 123 3.38 -15.03 -2.50
CA TYR A 123 3.22 -15.46 -3.88
C TYR A 123 2.52 -14.38 -4.71
N HIS A 124 2.88 -14.27 -5.98
CA HIS A 124 2.06 -13.59 -6.96
C HIS A 124 1.01 -14.58 -7.50
N THR A 125 -0.23 -14.13 -7.57
CA THR A 125 -1.35 -14.87 -8.14
C THR A 125 -1.94 -14.04 -9.30
N PRO A 126 -2.80 -14.62 -10.16
CA PRO A 126 -3.53 -13.84 -11.16
C PRO A 126 -4.28 -12.66 -10.54
N LYS A 127 -4.85 -12.86 -9.35
CA LYS A 127 -5.56 -11.81 -8.63
C LYS A 127 -4.64 -10.70 -8.15
N THR A 128 -3.48 -11.03 -7.60
CA THR A 128 -2.53 -9.98 -7.17
C THR A 128 -1.97 -9.21 -8.37
N ARG A 129 -1.80 -9.85 -9.53
CA ARG A 129 -1.44 -9.17 -10.79
C ARG A 129 -2.56 -8.27 -11.32
N GLU A 130 -3.81 -8.69 -11.20
CA GLU A 130 -4.97 -7.85 -11.53
C GLU A 130 -5.01 -6.60 -10.64
N LEU A 131 -4.80 -6.79 -9.33
CA LEU A 131 -4.69 -5.68 -8.36
C LEU A 131 -3.54 -4.74 -8.71
N ASP A 132 -2.38 -5.29 -9.10
CA ASP A 132 -1.23 -4.50 -9.52
C ASP A 132 -1.49 -3.70 -10.80
N ASN A 133 -2.29 -4.23 -11.73
CA ASN A 133 -2.69 -3.50 -12.94
C ASN A 133 -3.76 -2.43 -12.67
N LEU A 134 -4.68 -2.66 -11.72
CA LEU A 134 -5.80 -1.76 -11.43
C LEU A 134 -5.41 -0.63 -10.47
N LEU A 135 -4.76 -1.01 -9.37
CA LEU A 135 -4.37 -0.17 -8.23
C LEU A 135 -2.85 0.00 -8.16
N GLY A 136 -2.16 -0.26 -9.27
CA GLY A 136 -0.71 -0.22 -9.37
C GLY A 136 -0.11 1.06 -8.82
N ASP A 137 1.08 0.94 -8.24
CA ASP A 137 1.97 2.02 -7.78
C ASP A 137 1.30 3.28 -7.21
N ILE A 138 0.15 3.14 -6.53
CA ILE A 138 -0.57 4.27 -5.90
C ILE A 138 0.36 5.06 -4.99
N TYR A 139 1.22 4.35 -4.26
CA TYR A 139 2.21 4.97 -3.39
C TYR A 139 3.22 5.84 -4.16
N HIS A 140 3.75 5.37 -5.29
CA HIS A 140 4.66 6.15 -6.12
C HIS A 140 3.94 7.31 -6.79
N LYS A 141 2.68 7.12 -7.23
CA LYS A 141 1.87 8.20 -7.80
C LYS A 141 1.63 9.31 -6.77
N ILE A 142 1.32 8.96 -5.52
CA ILE A 142 1.21 9.92 -4.41
C ILE A 142 2.54 10.65 -4.21
N LEU A 143 3.66 9.92 -4.13
CA LEU A 143 4.98 10.53 -3.91
C LEU A 143 5.42 11.45 -5.06
N ASP A 144 5.17 11.06 -6.31
CA ASP A 144 5.50 11.88 -7.48
C ASP A 144 4.68 13.17 -7.49
N MET A 145 3.39 13.09 -7.16
CA MET A 145 2.52 14.27 -7.04
C MET A 145 2.88 15.16 -5.85
N GLU A 146 3.35 14.60 -4.74
CA GLU A 146 3.85 15.37 -3.59
C GLU A 146 5.18 16.08 -3.88
N ARG A 147 5.93 15.62 -4.90
CA ARG A 147 7.23 16.16 -5.29
C ARG A 147 7.22 17.01 -6.57
N ALA A 148 6.11 17.02 -7.30
CA ALA A 148 5.91 17.78 -8.53
C ALA A 148 5.68 19.28 -8.25
#